data_AF-A0A3M1P5Y6-F1
#
_entry.id   AF-A0A3M1P5Y6-F1
#
_cell.length_a   1.000
_cell.length_b   1.000
_cell.length_c   1.000
_cell.angle_alpha   90.00
_cell.angle_beta   90.00
_cell.angle_gamma   90.00
#
_symmetry.space_group_name_H-M   'P 1'
#
loop_
_entity.id
_entity.type
_entity.pdbx_description
1 polymer ?
#
loop_
_entity_poly.entity_id
_entity_poly.type
_entity_poly.pdbx_seq_one_letter_code
_entity_poly.pdbx_strand_id
1 'polypeptide(L)'
;MKFTLISIGFAILLQFTHFLYAGEQKADTTFSHKRHVIEEQIECLDCHSMVNVSRKGTDDLFPTEEVCLDCHDQGEVVNPATFSRITAYNPKFSHQKHLEEGLECQSCHS
;
A
#
# COMPACT_ATOMS: atom_id res chain seq x y z
N MET A 1 43.40 -26.27 24.33
CA MET A 1 42.05 -26.73 24.72
C MET A 1 41.24 -25.64 25.45
N LYS A 2 41.74 -24.97 26.50
CA LYS A 2 41.00 -23.91 27.22
C LYS A 2 40.66 -22.67 26.38
N PHE A 3 41.60 -22.18 25.56
CA PHE A 3 41.36 -21.02 24.69
C PHE A 3 40.29 -21.29 23.61
N THR A 4 40.24 -22.51 23.08
CA THR A 4 39.27 -22.95 22.08
C THR A 4 37.84 -23.02 22.63
N LEU A 5 37.69 -23.41 23.91
CA LEU A 5 36.37 -23.47 24.56
C LEU A 5 35.80 -22.07 24.85
N ILE A 6 36.65 -21.10 25.20
CA ILE A 6 36.24 -19.70 25.43
C ILE A 6 35.77 -19.05 24.13
N SER A 7 36.47 -19.30 23.01
CA SER A 7 36.08 -18.75 21.70
C SER A 7 34.77 -19.34 21.19
N ILE A 8 34.52 -20.63 21.43
CA ILE A 8 33.25 -21.28 21.05
C ILE A 8 32.09 -20.73 21.91
N GLY A 9 32.31 -20.56 23.22
CA GLY A 9 31.30 -19.98 24.11
C GLY A 9 30.91 -18.55 23.72
N PHE A 10 31.88 -17.72 23.32
CA PHE A 10 31.62 -16.36 22.85
C PHE A 10 30.87 -16.35 21.50
N ALA A 11 31.23 -17.23 20.57
CA ALA A 11 30.53 -17.36 19.30
C ALA A 11 29.07 -17.79 19.47
N ILE A 12 28.80 -18.76 20.36
CA ILE A 12 27.44 -19.20 20.69
C ILE A 12 26.65 -18.06 21.35
N LEU A 13 27.26 -17.30 22.26
CA LEU A 13 26.62 -16.15 22.90
C LEU A 13 26.23 -15.09 21.85
N LEU A 14 27.13 -14.78 20.91
CA LEU A 14 26.86 -13.83 19.82
C LEU A 14 25.78 -14.32 18.86
N GLN A 15 25.76 -15.62 18.54
CA GLN A 15 24.73 -16.22 17.69
C GLN A 15 23.37 -16.23 18.40
N PHE A 16 23.36 -16.49 19.72
CA PHE A 16 22.16 -16.44 20.54
C PHE A 16 21.62 -15.02 20.67
N THR A 17 22.48 -14.01 20.83
CA THR A 17 22.03 -12.61 20.82
C THR A 17 21.48 -12.20 19.46
N HIS A 18 22.07 -12.62 18.33
CA HIS A 18 21.48 -12.35 17.01
C HIS A 18 20.10 -12.98 16.86
N PHE A 19 19.91 -14.21 17.36
CA PHE A 19 18.61 -14.89 17.31
C PHE A 19 17.55 -14.20 18.21
N LEU A 20 17.96 -13.70 19.38
CA LEU A 20 17.07 -12.96 20.29
C LEU A 20 16.74 -11.53 19.79
N TYR A 21 17.64 -10.91 19.02
CA TYR A 21 17.43 -9.57 18.44
C TYR A 21 16.89 -9.58 17.00
N ALA A 22 16.59 -10.74 16.42
CA ALA A 22 15.95 -10.87 15.11
C ALA A 22 14.42 -10.57 15.13
N GLY A 23 13.97 -9.77 16.10
CA GLY A 23 12.57 -9.38 16.29
C GLY A 23 12.22 -8.09 15.54
N GLU A 24 11.12 -8.14 14.80
CA GLU A 24 10.42 -7.06 14.08
C GLU A 24 11.13 -6.43 12.88
N GLN A 25 11.07 -7.13 11.73
CA GLN A 25 10.99 -6.44 10.44
C GLN A 25 9.63 -5.74 10.39
N LYS A 26 9.61 -4.44 10.66
CA LYS A 26 8.44 -3.60 10.43
C LYS A 26 8.18 -3.59 8.93
N ALA A 27 7.20 -4.38 8.47
CA ALA A 27 6.84 -4.45 7.07
C ALA A 27 6.54 -3.03 6.57
N ASP A 28 7.12 -2.66 5.43
CA ASP A 28 6.80 -1.41 4.75
C ASP A 28 5.34 -1.53 4.25
N THR A 29 4.42 -0.87 4.96
CA THR A 29 2.97 -0.92 4.69
C THR A 29 2.55 0.11 3.63
N THR A 30 3.33 0.24 2.55
CA THR A 30 2.99 1.13 1.44
C THR A 30 2.22 0.37 0.36
N PHE A 31 1.10 0.93 -0.10
CA PHE A 31 0.33 0.34 -1.19
C PHE A 31 1.11 0.45 -2.51
N SER A 32 1.24 -0.66 -3.25
CA SER A 32 1.97 -0.72 -4.51
C SER A 32 1.03 -0.81 -5.71
N HIS A 33 0.84 0.30 -6.44
CA HIS A 33 0.11 0.30 -7.72
C HIS A 33 0.77 -0.61 -8.76
N LYS A 34 2.11 -0.68 -8.78
CA LYS A 34 2.84 -1.55 -9.71
C LYS A 34 2.43 -3.02 -9.56
N ARG A 35 2.35 -3.51 -8.31
CA ARG A 35 1.97 -4.89 -8.02
C ARG A 35 0.54 -5.17 -8.52
N HIS A 36 -0.42 -4.33 -8.13
CA HIS A 36 -1.83 -4.58 -8.42
C HIS A 36 -2.20 -4.31 -9.88
N VAL A 37 -1.79 -3.18 -10.45
CA VAL A 37 -2.22 -2.76 -11.80
C VAL A 37 -1.37 -3.39 -12.89
N ILE A 38 -0.05 -3.49 -12.72
CA ILE A 38 0.84 -3.95 -13.79
C ILE A 38 1.07 -5.46 -13.74
N GLU A 39 1.37 -6.00 -12.56
CA GLU A 39 1.71 -7.42 -12.42
C GLU A 39 0.47 -8.30 -12.35
N GLU A 40 -0.54 -7.89 -11.56
CA GLU A 40 -1.81 -8.63 -11.40
C GLU A 40 -2.92 -8.17 -12.35
N GLN A 41 -2.67 -7.14 -13.17
CA GLN A 41 -3.60 -6.68 -14.23
C GLN A 41 -4.99 -6.28 -13.70
N ILE A 42 -5.05 -5.74 -12.48
CA ILE A 42 -6.29 -5.21 -11.90
C ILE A 42 -6.59 -3.84 -12.53
N GLU A 43 -7.83 -3.63 -12.93
CA GLU A 43 -8.27 -2.40 -13.60
C GLU A 43 -8.43 -1.24 -12.59
N CYS A 44 -8.27 0.00 -13.05
CA CYS A 44 -8.34 1.16 -12.15
C CYS A 44 -9.68 1.26 -11.42
N LEU A 45 -10.78 0.91 -12.10
CA LEU A 45 -12.15 1.00 -11.58
C LEU A 45 -12.50 -0.12 -10.61
N ASP A 46 -11.71 -1.20 -10.55
CA ASP A 46 -11.91 -2.27 -9.58
C ASP A 46 -11.72 -1.74 -8.16
N CYS A 47 -10.78 -0.80 -7.97
CA CYS A 47 -10.56 -0.12 -6.69
C CYS A 47 -11.21 1.26 -6.61
N HIS A 48 -11.10 2.07 -7.66
CA HIS A 48 -11.64 3.44 -7.69
C HIS A 48 -13.05 3.50 -8.28
N SER A 49 -13.95 2.68 -7.72
CA SER A 49 -15.27 2.40 -8.29
C SER A 49 -16.18 3.64 -8.47
N MET A 50 -15.94 4.71 -7.70
CA MET A 50 -16.77 5.93 -7.71
C MET A 50 -16.25 7.06 -8.61
N VAL A 51 -15.12 6.86 -9.29
CA VAL A 51 -14.52 7.88 -10.17
C VAL A 51 -15.46 8.30 -11.31
N ASN A 52 -16.19 7.37 -11.91
CA ASN A 52 -17.10 7.63 -13.04
C ASN A 52 -18.31 8.50 -12.68
N VAL A 53 -18.68 8.59 -11.40
CA VAL A 53 -19.80 9.39 -10.90
C VAL A 53 -19.34 10.62 -10.11
N SER A 54 -18.03 10.83 -9.98
CA SER A 54 -17.48 11.98 -9.25
C SER A 54 -17.71 13.30 -9.98
N ARG A 55 -18.38 14.22 -9.30
CA ARG A 55 -18.78 15.53 -9.83
C ARG A 55 -18.01 16.69 -9.23
N LYS A 56 -17.22 16.44 -8.19
CA LYS A 56 -16.48 17.47 -7.47
C LYS A 56 -15.24 16.88 -6.80
N GLY A 57 -14.20 17.69 -6.62
CA GLY A 57 -12.91 17.24 -6.07
C GLY A 57 -12.99 16.95 -4.57
N THR A 58 -14.12 17.28 -3.93
CA THR A 58 -14.42 16.94 -2.54
C THR A 58 -15.03 15.55 -2.38
N ASP A 59 -15.35 14.85 -3.47
CA ASP A 59 -15.81 13.46 -3.41
C ASP A 59 -14.66 12.56 -2.92
N ASP A 60 -14.94 11.65 -2.00
CA ASP A 60 -13.95 10.68 -1.51
C ASP A 60 -13.89 9.51 -2.48
N LEU A 61 -12.82 9.46 -3.27
CA LEU A 61 -12.60 8.43 -4.30
C LEU A 61 -11.50 7.45 -3.90
N PHE A 62 -11.05 7.51 -2.65
CA PHE A 62 -10.13 6.51 -2.12
C PHE A 62 -10.86 5.16 -1.98
N PRO A 63 -10.23 4.03 -2.33
CA PRO A 63 -10.83 2.72 -2.13
C PRO A 63 -11.16 2.49 -0.65
N THR A 64 -12.26 1.78 -0.40
CA THR A 64 -12.60 1.32 0.95
C THR A 64 -11.79 0.09 1.31
N GLU A 65 -11.72 -0.22 2.61
CA GLU A 65 -11.08 -1.44 3.10
C GLU A 65 -11.73 -2.71 2.50
N GLU A 66 -13.05 -2.66 2.26
CA GLU A 66 -13.83 -3.77 1.71
C GLU A 66 -13.29 -4.26 0.36
N VAL A 67 -12.87 -3.35 -0.53
CA VAL A 67 -12.27 -3.70 -1.83
C VAL A 67 -11.01 -4.55 -1.64
N CYS A 68 -10.19 -4.25 -0.64
CA CYS A 68 -8.99 -5.02 -0.37
C CYS A 68 -9.35 -6.42 0.14
N LEU A 69 -10.41 -6.52 0.93
CA LEU A 69 -10.89 -7.77 1.53
C LEU A 69 -11.55 -8.72 0.52
N ASP A 70 -11.83 -8.27 -0.71
CA ASP A 70 -12.30 -9.14 -1.78
C ASP A 70 -11.24 -10.21 -2.17
N CYS A 71 -9.96 -9.92 -1.95
CA CYS A 71 -8.84 -10.82 -2.24
C CYS A 71 -7.93 -11.11 -1.04
N HIS A 72 -7.79 -10.16 -0.11
CA HIS A 72 -6.90 -10.27 1.05
C HIS A 72 -7.65 -10.59 2.33
N ASP A 73 -6.98 -11.31 3.23
CA ASP A 73 -7.51 -11.51 4.58
C ASP A 73 -7.35 -10.24 5.44
N GLN A 74 -8.22 -10.07 6.44
CA GLN A 74 -8.27 -8.90 7.34
C GLN A 74 -6.93 -8.54 8.01
N GLY A 75 -6.02 -9.50 8.18
CA GLY A 75 -4.69 -9.29 8.78
C GLY A 75 -3.62 -8.80 7.80
N GLU A 76 -3.90 -8.81 6.51
CA GLU A 76 -2.99 -8.39 5.44
C GLU A 76 -3.29 -6.98 4.93
N VAL A 77 -4.49 -6.48 5.21
CA VAL A 77 -4.97 -5.18 4.74
C VAL A 77 -4.63 -4.08 5.74
N VAL A 78 -4.05 -3.00 5.24
CA VAL A 78 -3.95 -1.74 5.99
C VAL A 78 -5.11 -0.86 5.60
N ASN A 79 -5.81 -0.32 6.60
CA ASN A 79 -6.97 0.54 6.37
C ASN A 79 -6.57 1.74 5.48
N PRO A 80 -7.16 1.88 4.26
CA PRO A 80 -6.77 2.93 3.33
C PRO A 80 -7.01 4.36 3.83
N ALA A 81 -7.90 4.55 4.81
CA ALA A 81 -8.16 5.86 5.40
C ALA A 81 -6.97 6.40 6.21
N THR A 82 -5.98 5.56 6.52
CA THR A 82 -4.76 5.96 7.21
C THR A 82 -3.72 6.59 6.27
N PHE A 83 -3.88 6.46 4.95
CA PHE A 83 -2.98 7.08 3.98
C PHE A 83 -3.19 8.59 3.91
N SER A 84 -2.07 9.32 3.76
CA SER A 84 -2.08 10.77 3.61
C SER A 84 -2.90 11.19 2.39
N ARG A 85 -3.91 12.03 2.62
CA ARG A 85 -4.77 12.56 1.55
C ARG A 85 -4.14 13.81 0.92
N ILE A 86 -4.35 13.98 -0.39
CA ILE A 86 -3.99 15.21 -1.09
C ILE A 86 -4.90 16.33 -0.58
N THR A 87 -4.32 17.38 0.00
CA THR A 87 -5.06 18.53 0.52
C THR A 87 -5.09 19.71 -0.46
N ALA A 88 -4.19 19.74 -1.43
CA ALA A 88 -4.11 20.76 -2.47
C ALA A 88 -4.83 20.30 -3.75
N TYR A 89 -6.17 20.23 -3.71
CA TYR A 89 -7.02 19.90 -4.86
C TYR A 89 -7.97 21.05 -5.22
N ASN A 90 -8.52 21.02 -6.43
CA ASN A 90 -9.58 21.95 -6.84
C ASN A 90 -10.96 21.37 -6.43
N PRO A 91 -11.72 22.02 -5.53
CA PRO A 91 -13.00 21.49 -5.06
C PRO A 91 -14.05 21.30 -6.15
N LYS A 92 -13.91 21.99 -7.29
CA LYS A 92 -14.83 21.93 -8.43
C LYS A 92 -14.38 20.94 -9.51
N PHE A 93 -13.26 20.25 -9.33
CA PHE A 93 -12.79 19.27 -10.31
C PHE A 93 -13.73 18.07 -10.39
N SER A 94 -14.17 17.66 -11.58
CA SER A 94 -15.09 16.52 -11.77
C SER A 94 -14.40 15.45 -12.60
N HIS A 95 -14.21 14.24 -12.07
CA HIS A 95 -13.70 13.13 -12.88
C HIS A 95 -14.71 12.72 -13.96
N GLN A 96 -16.01 12.65 -13.61
CA GLN A 96 -17.09 12.33 -14.56
C GLN A 96 -17.00 13.18 -15.83
N LYS A 97 -16.86 14.50 -15.69
CA LYS A 97 -16.76 15.41 -16.83
C LYS A 97 -15.57 15.08 -17.74
N HIS A 98 -14.39 14.85 -17.16
CA HIS A 98 -13.18 14.59 -17.95
C HIS A 98 -13.25 13.21 -18.64
N LEU A 99 -13.86 12.21 -17.98
CA LEU A 99 -14.12 10.91 -18.60
C LEU A 99 -15.11 11.01 -19.77
N GLU A 100 -16.17 11.84 -19.64
CA GLU A 100 -17.12 12.13 -20.73
C GLU A 100 -16.46 12.86 -21.92
N GLU A 101 -15.40 13.64 -21.65
CA GLU A 101 -14.56 14.27 -22.67
C GLU A 101 -13.56 13.29 -23.33
N GLY A 102 -13.54 12.03 -22.89
CA GLY A 102 -12.67 10.98 -23.43
C GLY A 102 -11.22 11.04 -22.92
N LEU A 103 -10.99 11.69 -21.77
CA LEU A 103 -9.66 11.71 -21.15
C LEU A 103 -9.41 10.41 -20.40
N GLU A 104 -8.26 9.79 -20.71
CA GLU A 104 -7.78 8.60 -20.03
C GLU A 104 -7.17 8.94 -18.67
N CYS A 105 -7.25 8.01 -17.71
CA CYS A 105 -6.78 8.19 -16.33
C CYS A 105 -5.29 8.59 -16.27
N GLN A 106 -4.46 7.93 -17.09
CA GLN A 106 -3.01 8.07 -17.14
C GLN A 106 -2.57 9.39 -17.78
N SER A 107 -3.48 10.12 -18.43
CA SER A 107 -3.17 11.46 -18.95
C SER A 107 -2.92 12.47 -17.82
N CYS A 108 -3.39 12.17 -16.60
CA CYS A 108 -3.26 13.02 -15.42
C CYS A 108 -2.61 12.32 -14.21
N HIS A 109 -2.81 11.00 -14.04
CA HIS A 109 -2.23 10.21 -12.95
C HIS A 109 -0.98 9.43 -13.40
N SER A 110 0.08 9.45 -12.60
CA SER A 110 1.36 8.78 -12.84
C SER A 110 1.72 7.84 -11.71
#